data_AF-A0A3N2PG81-F1
#
_entry.id   AF-A0A3N2PG81-F1
#
_cell.length_a   1.000
_cell.length_b   1.000
_cell.length_c   1.000
_cell.angle_alpha   90.00
_cell.angle_beta   90.00
_cell.angle_gamma   90.00
#
_symmetry.space_group_name_H-M   'P 1'
#
loop_
_entity.id
_entity.type
_entity.pdbx_description
1 polymer ?
#
loop_
_entity_poly.entity_id
_entity_poly.type
_entity_poly.pdbx_seq_one_letter_code
_entity_poly.pdbx_strand_id
1 'polypeptide(L)'
;MATVSPLGYALLCTLHRGPLTGYEIVRRMRKPIGYYWTAQQSQIYPELARLSAAGLITHDAEAGPGPRQRKTHRLTDAGRAALAAWLVEPPAPRAPRDEAVLKTYALAAADPARMREFYLAEAEAYERRHEDFRAQHADLVSRNADDVQHPQFGAYATLELALATGPVRIAWYRWLAEKMAELAERGGPPQPAGAPPGSATPAEDNAADPAEGEPGGPTGTAVPGADEPDSAYGRRSGRGHRAGVRRPRTGGTGA
;
A
#
# COMPACT_ATOMS: atom_id res chain seq x y z
N MET A 1 24.04 8.60 13.49
CA MET A 1 22.67 8.09 13.74
C MET A 1 22.27 7.29 12.52
N ALA A 2 21.69 6.09 12.69
CA ALA A 2 21.24 5.31 11.55
C ALA A 2 20.15 6.10 10.80
N THR A 3 20.38 6.38 9.52
CA THR A 3 19.40 7.08 8.68
C THR A 3 18.16 6.19 8.55
N VAL A 4 17.01 6.69 8.99
CA VAL A 4 15.74 5.95 8.87
C VAL A 4 15.37 5.88 7.40
N SER A 5 15.05 4.68 6.91
CA SER A 5 14.65 4.50 5.52
C SER A 5 13.28 5.15 5.26
N PRO A 6 12.93 5.48 4.00
CA PRO A 6 11.58 5.92 3.66
C PRO A 6 10.49 4.92 4.09
N LEU A 7 10.76 3.61 4.02
CA LEU A 7 9.86 2.59 4.56
C LEU A 7 9.74 2.70 6.08
N GLY A 8 10.85 2.94 6.77
CA GLY A 8 10.88 3.20 8.20
C GLY A 8 9.93 4.35 8.57
N TYR A 9 10.00 5.49 7.86
CA TYR A 9 9.08 6.60 8.08
C TYR A 9 7.63 6.25 7.75
N ALA A 10 7.36 5.46 6.70
CA ALA A 10 6.00 4.99 6.42
C ALA A 10 5.43 4.13 7.57
N LEU A 11 6.28 3.32 8.22
CA LEU A 11 5.89 2.56 9.42
C LEU A 11 5.67 3.47 10.63
N LEU A 12 6.50 4.50 10.83
CA LEU A 12 6.30 5.50 11.90
C LEU A 12 4.98 6.26 11.70
N CYS A 13 4.67 6.70 10.48
CA CYS A 13 3.37 7.30 10.12
C CYS A 13 2.19 6.37 10.44
N THR A 14 2.35 5.06 10.20
CA THR A 14 1.33 4.06 10.49
C THR A 14 1.10 3.93 12.00
N LEU A 15 2.18 3.83 12.78
CA LEU A 15 2.15 3.69 14.24
C LEU A 15 1.80 4.98 14.99
N HIS A 16 1.90 6.14 14.33
CA HIS A 16 1.44 7.42 14.88
C HIS A 16 -0.07 7.41 15.18
N ARG A 17 -0.83 6.58 14.49
CA ARG A 17 -2.29 6.41 14.70
C ARG A 17 -2.65 5.49 15.87
N GLY A 18 -1.66 4.87 16.49
CA GLY A 18 -1.84 4.00 17.65
C GLY A 18 -1.03 2.70 17.56
N PRO A 19 -0.98 1.94 18.67
CA PRO A 19 -0.27 0.66 18.72
C PRO A 19 -0.89 -0.37 17.78
N LEU A 20 -0.06 -1.15 17.09
CA LEU A 20 -0.50 -2.16 16.14
C LEU A 20 0.38 -3.41 16.23
N THR A 21 -0.22 -4.56 16.02
CA THR A 21 0.51 -5.81 15.84
C THR A 21 1.20 -5.83 14.47
N GLY A 22 2.26 -6.64 14.33
CA GLY A 22 2.95 -6.76 13.05
C GLY A 22 2.03 -7.13 11.87
N TYR A 23 1.00 -7.94 12.11
CA TYR A 23 -0.01 -8.27 11.11
C TYR A 23 -0.90 -7.07 10.73
N GLU A 24 -1.37 -6.31 11.72
CA GLU A 24 -2.19 -5.13 11.49
C GLU A 24 -1.41 -4.03 10.78
N ILE A 25 -0.11 -3.89 11.06
CA ILE A 25 0.79 -2.98 10.33
C ILE A 25 0.81 -3.35 8.85
N VAL A 26 1.05 -4.63 8.52
CA VAL A 26 1.04 -5.11 7.12
C VAL A 26 -0.31 -4.80 6.46
N ARG A 27 -1.42 -5.06 7.15
CA ARG A 27 -2.77 -4.78 6.62
C ARG A 27 -3.00 -3.28 6.38
N ARG A 28 -2.55 -2.41 7.29
CA ARG A 28 -2.74 -0.96 7.22
C ARG A 28 -1.79 -0.26 6.24
N MET A 29 -0.63 -0.86 6.01
CA MET A 29 0.29 -0.45 4.95
C MET A 29 -0.27 -0.73 3.55
N ARG A 30 -1.26 -1.63 3.38
CA ARG A 30 -1.86 -1.90 2.05
C ARG A 30 -2.76 -0.76 1.55
N LYS A 31 -3.55 -0.12 2.43
CA LYS A 31 -4.44 0.99 2.09
C LYS A 31 -4.60 1.93 3.30
N PRO A 32 -4.53 3.27 3.15
CA PRO A 32 -4.26 4.01 1.92
C PRO A 32 -2.75 4.26 1.64
N ILE A 33 -1.86 4.00 2.61
CA ILE A 33 -0.41 4.23 2.44
C ILE A 33 0.14 3.43 1.24
N GLY A 34 -0.36 2.21 1.03
CA GLY A 34 0.08 1.33 -0.07
C GLY A 34 -0.17 1.88 -1.47
N TYR A 35 -0.96 2.94 -1.63
CA TYR A 35 -1.09 3.63 -2.92
C TYR A 35 0.12 4.52 -3.26
N TYR A 36 0.85 4.98 -2.25
CA TYR A 36 2.01 5.86 -2.39
C TYR A 36 3.33 5.16 -2.05
N TRP A 37 3.26 4.18 -1.16
CA TRP A 37 4.41 3.42 -0.70
C TRP A 37 4.02 1.96 -0.46
N THR A 38 4.31 1.09 -1.41
CA THR A 38 4.13 -0.36 -1.20
C THR A 38 5.35 -0.94 -0.51
N ALA A 39 5.13 -1.87 0.41
CA ALA A 39 6.18 -2.73 0.92
C ALA A 39 5.65 -4.15 1.09
N GLN A 40 6.49 -5.12 0.73
CA GLN A 40 6.21 -6.52 0.96
C GLN A 40 6.36 -6.85 2.44
N GLN A 41 5.67 -7.89 2.90
CA GLN A 41 5.77 -8.36 4.29
C GLN A 41 7.23 -8.72 4.66
N SER A 42 7.99 -9.26 3.70
CA SER A 42 9.42 -9.54 3.83
C SER A 42 10.29 -8.30 4.05
N GLN A 43 9.82 -7.11 3.66
CA GLN A 43 10.51 -5.83 3.90
C GLN A 43 10.05 -5.18 5.21
N ILE A 44 8.77 -5.33 5.57
CA ILE A 44 8.17 -4.70 6.75
C ILE A 44 8.78 -5.24 8.04
N TYR A 45 8.90 -6.57 8.21
CA TYR A 45 9.38 -7.12 9.49
C TYR A 45 10.85 -6.81 9.80
N PRO A 46 11.81 -6.94 8.86
CA PRO A 46 13.18 -6.50 9.10
C PRO A 46 13.25 -5.01 9.43
N GLU A 47 12.44 -4.19 8.77
CA GLU A 47 12.42 -2.75 9.06
C GLU A 47 11.86 -2.44 10.45
N LEU A 48 10.81 -3.14 10.90
CA LEU A 48 10.33 -3.03 12.28
C LEU A 48 11.43 -3.43 13.29
N ALA A 49 12.23 -4.45 12.99
CA ALA A 49 13.35 -4.82 13.84
C ALA A 49 14.43 -3.72 13.89
N ARG A 50 14.75 -3.10 12.76
CA ARG A 50 15.68 -1.95 12.68
C ARG A 50 15.18 -0.75 13.47
N LEU A 51 13.90 -0.37 13.31
CA LEU A 51 13.28 0.72 14.06
C LEU A 51 13.29 0.44 15.58
N SER A 52 13.10 -0.82 15.97
CA SER A 52 13.14 -1.22 17.38
C SER A 52 14.57 -1.16 17.93
N ALA A 53 15.57 -1.61 17.17
CA ALA A 53 16.98 -1.52 17.54
C ALA A 53 17.46 -0.06 17.63
N ALA A 54 16.91 0.82 16.79
CA ALA A 54 17.15 2.26 16.83
C ALA A 54 16.39 2.99 17.96
N GLY A 55 15.58 2.27 18.76
CA GLY A 55 14.80 2.87 19.85
C GLY A 55 13.65 3.77 19.41
N LEU A 56 13.26 3.74 18.13
CA LEU A 56 12.18 4.57 17.57
C LEU A 56 10.81 3.93 17.79
N ILE A 57 10.77 2.60 17.90
CA ILE A 57 9.58 1.86 18.31
C ILE A 57 9.95 0.93 19.46
N THR A 58 8.94 0.53 20.21
CA THR A 58 9.03 -0.55 21.18
C THR A 58 7.89 -1.53 20.93
N HIS A 59 8.01 -2.74 21.45
CA HIS A 59 6.95 -3.73 21.40
C HIS A 59 6.75 -4.37 22.77
N ASP A 60 5.50 -4.55 23.16
CA ASP A 60 5.18 -5.31 24.36
C ASP A 60 5.23 -6.81 24.01
N ALA A 61 5.87 -7.61 24.87
CA ALA A 61 5.64 -9.04 24.87
C ALA A 61 4.31 -9.29 25.60
N GLU A 62 3.19 -9.35 24.88
CA GLU A 62 1.92 -9.76 25.51
C GLU A 62 2.09 -11.19 26.05
N ALA A 63 2.20 -11.31 27.38
CA ALA A 63 2.12 -12.56 28.12
C ALA A 63 0.66 -13.04 28.11
N GLY A 64 0.22 -13.63 26.99
CA GLY A 64 -1.06 -14.33 26.87
C GLY A 64 -0.84 -15.84 26.78
N PRO A 65 -1.77 -16.68 27.28
CA PRO A 65 -1.67 -18.13 27.13
C PRO A 65 -1.91 -18.52 25.66
N GLY A 66 -0.84 -18.80 24.91
CA GLY A 66 -0.89 -19.28 23.53
C GLY A 66 0.50 -19.42 22.89
N PRO A 67 0.68 -20.29 21.87
CA PRO A 67 1.99 -20.63 21.30
C PRO A 67 2.65 -19.53 20.45
N ARG A 68 1.99 -18.38 20.25
CA ARG A 68 2.57 -17.20 19.58
C ARG A 68 2.23 -15.94 20.36
N GLN A 69 3.20 -15.42 21.10
CA GLN A 69 3.10 -14.11 21.73
C GLN A 69 2.89 -13.05 20.64
N ARG A 70 1.80 -12.30 20.76
CA ARG A 70 1.44 -11.24 19.82
C ARG A 70 2.24 -9.99 20.19
N LYS A 71 3.18 -9.59 19.33
CA LYS A 71 3.97 -8.37 19.53
C LYS A 71 3.18 -7.17 19.06
N THR A 72 2.78 -6.30 20.00
CA THR A 72 2.13 -5.02 19.71
C THR A 72 3.20 -3.94 19.69
N HIS A 73 3.41 -3.30 18.54
CA HIS A 73 4.39 -2.24 18.35
C HIS A 73 3.78 -0.86 18.64
N ARG A 74 4.57 0.05 19.22
CA ARG A 74 4.19 1.44 19.48
C ARG A 74 5.38 2.40 19.31
N LEU A 75 5.10 3.66 18.96
CA LEU A 75 6.11 4.71 18.91
C LEU A 75 6.67 5.03 20.30
N THR A 76 7.98 5.23 20.39
CA THR A 76 8.64 5.87 21.54
C THR A 76 8.60 7.40 21.38
N ASP A 77 9.02 8.15 22.40
CA ASP A 77 9.21 9.60 22.28
C ASP A 77 10.26 9.95 21.23
N ALA A 78 11.35 9.18 21.16
CA ALA A 78 12.36 9.31 20.13
C ALA A 78 11.78 9.08 18.72
N GLY A 79 10.91 8.08 18.55
CA GLY A 79 10.21 7.83 17.28
C GLY A 79 9.26 8.96 16.88
N ARG A 80 8.53 9.54 17.85
CA ARG A 80 7.69 10.73 17.61
C ARG A 80 8.51 11.94 17.18
N ALA A 81 9.62 12.20 17.86
CA ALA A 81 10.53 13.30 17.53
C ALA A 81 11.16 13.13 16.15
N ALA A 82 11.63 11.92 15.83
CA ALA A 82 12.20 11.59 14.52
C ALA A 82 11.16 11.77 13.38
N LEU A 83 9.92 11.34 13.61
CA LEU A 83 8.83 11.55 12.65
C LEU A 83 8.53 13.04 12.46
N ALA A 84 8.41 13.80 13.54
CA ALA A 84 8.11 15.23 13.47
C ALA A 84 9.20 16.02 12.74
N ALA A 85 10.47 15.70 12.97
CA ALA A 85 11.59 16.31 12.25
C ALA A 85 11.53 16.00 10.75
N TRP A 86 11.31 14.73 10.40
CA TRP A 86 11.25 14.30 9.00
C TRP A 86 10.09 14.90 8.20
N LEU A 87 8.92 15.13 8.84
CA LEU A 87 7.75 15.70 8.15
C LEU A 87 7.98 17.11 7.57
N VAL A 88 8.96 17.85 8.09
CA VAL A 88 9.33 19.18 7.60
C VAL A 88 10.63 19.19 6.79
N GLU A 89 11.25 18.03 6.61
CA GLU A 89 12.39 17.87 5.73
C GLU A 89 11.93 17.75 4.27
N PRO A 90 12.60 18.43 3.32
CA PRO A 90 12.27 18.27 1.91
C PRO A 90 12.51 16.82 1.49
N PRO A 91 11.59 16.20 0.72
CA PRO A 91 11.83 14.90 0.13
C PRO A 91 13.10 14.93 -0.72
N ALA A 92 13.95 13.91 -0.58
CA ALA A 92 15.16 13.83 -1.38
C ALA A 92 14.81 13.82 -2.89
N PRO A 93 15.52 14.59 -3.73
CA PRO A 93 15.28 14.62 -5.17
C PRO A 93 15.47 13.23 -5.76
N ARG A 94 14.40 12.64 -6.30
CA ARG A 94 14.44 11.36 -7.00
C ARG A 94 13.60 11.45 -8.26
N ALA A 95 14.16 11.01 -9.38
CA ALA A 95 13.39 10.88 -10.61
C ALA A 95 12.21 9.93 -10.36
N PRO A 96 10.98 10.28 -10.81
CA PRO A 96 9.85 9.38 -10.73
C PRO A 96 10.17 8.04 -11.41
N ARG A 97 9.96 6.93 -10.71
CA ARG A 97 10.07 5.59 -11.29
C ARG A 97 8.69 5.15 -11.75
N ASP A 98 8.33 5.56 -12.96
CA ASP A 98 7.06 5.21 -13.60
C ASP A 98 7.32 4.30 -14.80
N GLU A 99 7.11 2.99 -14.62
CA GLU A 99 7.37 1.99 -15.65
C GLU A 99 6.44 2.16 -16.86
N ALA A 100 5.19 2.57 -16.64
CA ALA A 100 4.24 2.80 -17.73
C ALA A 100 4.71 3.96 -18.60
N VAL A 101 5.20 5.05 -17.99
CA VAL A 101 5.81 6.16 -18.73
C VAL A 101 7.12 5.74 -19.39
N LEU A 102 7.98 4.97 -18.72
CA LEU A 102 9.23 4.47 -19.31
C LEU A 102 8.98 3.64 -20.57
N LYS A 103 7.95 2.77 -20.56
CA LYS A 103 7.55 1.97 -21.74
C LYS A 103 7.23 2.84 -22.96
N THR A 104 6.75 4.07 -22.76
CA THR A 104 6.48 4.98 -23.88
C THR A 104 7.73 5.43 -24.64
N TYR A 105 8.91 5.35 -24.00
CA TYR A 105 10.17 5.69 -24.63
C TYR A 105 10.58 4.71 -25.75
N ALA A 106 10.06 3.48 -25.70
CA ALA A 106 10.41 2.40 -26.63
C ALA A 106 9.17 1.79 -27.32
N LEU A 107 8.10 2.57 -27.54
CA LEU A 107 6.85 2.07 -28.16
C LEU A 107 7.07 1.33 -29.48
N ALA A 108 8.02 1.78 -30.30
CA ALA A 108 8.31 1.18 -31.60
C ALA A 108 8.81 -0.27 -31.53
N ALA A 109 9.21 -0.76 -30.35
CA ALA A 109 9.74 -2.11 -30.16
C ALA A 109 8.66 -3.19 -29.98
N ALA A 110 7.38 -2.83 -29.89
CA ALA A 110 6.28 -3.76 -29.61
C ALA A 110 5.16 -3.69 -30.65
N ASP A 111 4.33 -4.73 -30.67
CA ASP A 111 3.15 -4.81 -31.54
C ASP A 111 2.08 -3.78 -31.13
N PRO A 112 1.64 -2.87 -32.04
CA PRO A 112 0.64 -1.85 -31.73
C PRO A 112 -0.69 -2.41 -31.23
N ALA A 113 -1.16 -3.55 -31.74
CA ALA A 113 -2.42 -4.14 -31.27
C ALA A 113 -2.33 -4.59 -29.80
N ARG A 114 -1.26 -5.30 -29.43
CA ARG A 114 -0.99 -5.66 -28.02
C ARG A 114 -0.79 -4.46 -27.11
N MET A 115 -0.11 -3.41 -27.59
CA MET A 115 0.06 -2.19 -26.78
C MET A 115 -1.27 -1.48 -26.54
N ARG A 116 -2.17 -1.44 -27.53
CA ARG A 116 -3.52 -0.90 -27.36
C ARG A 116 -4.28 -1.66 -26.26
N GLU A 117 -4.27 -3.00 -26.30
CA GLU A 117 -4.92 -3.83 -25.28
C GLU A 117 -4.35 -3.55 -23.89
N PHE A 118 -3.02 -3.47 -23.77
CA PHE A 118 -2.34 -3.13 -22.53
C PHE A 118 -2.81 -1.77 -21.98
N TYR A 119 -2.81 -0.71 -22.80
CA TYR A 119 -3.19 0.62 -22.32
C TYR A 119 -4.68 0.75 -21.98
N LEU A 120 -5.56 0.01 -22.65
CA LEU A 120 -6.98 -0.08 -22.26
C LEU A 120 -7.14 -0.79 -20.91
N ALA A 121 -6.46 -1.92 -20.71
CA ALA A 121 -6.50 -2.64 -19.45
C ALA A 121 -5.97 -1.79 -18.28
N GLU A 122 -4.89 -1.03 -18.52
CA GLU A 122 -4.35 -0.08 -17.54
C GLU A 122 -5.33 1.07 -17.24
N ALA A 123 -5.99 1.64 -18.26
CA ALA A 123 -7.01 2.67 -18.05
C ALA A 123 -8.15 2.15 -17.15
N GLU A 124 -8.67 0.97 -17.43
CA GLU A 124 -9.74 0.34 -16.63
C GLU A 124 -9.28 0.03 -15.19
N ALA A 125 -8.04 -0.43 -15.02
CA ALA A 125 -7.48 -0.68 -13.70
C ALA A 125 -7.34 0.61 -12.88
N TYR A 126 -6.94 1.71 -13.52
CA TYR A 126 -6.89 3.03 -12.91
C TYR A 126 -8.28 3.59 -12.60
N GLU A 127 -9.28 3.37 -13.47
CA GLU A 127 -10.68 3.76 -13.21
C GLU A 127 -11.23 3.06 -11.98
N ARG A 128 -11.04 1.74 -11.85
CA ARG A 128 -11.45 0.98 -10.65
C ARG A 128 -10.78 1.53 -9.39
N ARG A 129 -9.48 1.83 -9.44
CA ARG A 129 -8.75 2.41 -8.30
C ARG A 129 -9.24 3.83 -7.98
N HIS A 130 -9.57 4.61 -8.98
CA HIS A 130 -10.05 5.97 -8.81
C HIS A 130 -11.47 5.99 -8.19
N GLU A 131 -12.31 4.99 -8.49
CA GLU A 131 -13.57 4.75 -7.79
C GLU A 131 -13.36 4.40 -6.31
N ASP A 132 -12.42 3.49 -6.02
CA ASP A 132 -12.01 3.17 -4.65
C ASP A 132 -11.58 4.43 -3.86
N PHE A 133 -10.87 5.36 -4.51
CA PHE A 133 -10.50 6.64 -3.90
C PHE A 133 -11.70 7.53 -3.63
N ARG A 134 -12.63 7.62 -4.59
CA ARG A 134 -13.85 8.42 -4.44
C ARG A 134 -14.72 7.90 -3.28
N ALA A 135 -14.86 6.59 -3.16
CA ALA A 135 -15.59 5.97 -2.05
C ALA A 135 -14.94 6.27 -0.68
N GLN A 136 -13.62 6.12 -0.57
CA GLN A 136 -12.88 6.43 0.67
C GLN A 136 -12.93 7.92 1.01
N HIS A 137 -12.89 8.79 0.00
CA HIS A 137 -12.97 10.24 0.16
C HIS A 137 -14.36 10.64 0.67
N ALA A 138 -15.43 10.13 0.06
CA ALA A 138 -16.80 10.38 0.50
C ALA A 138 -17.04 9.92 1.96
N ASP A 139 -16.51 8.76 2.34
CA ASP A 139 -16.56 8.25 3.71
C ASP A 139 -15.82 9.16 4.72
N LEU A 140 -14.67 9.74 4.33
CA LEU A 140 -13.96 10.73 5.15
C LEU A 140 -14.73 12.05 5.27
N VAL A 141 -15.29 12.57 4.18
CA VAL A 141 -16.13 13.77 4.18
C VAL A 141 -17.36 13.57 5.07
N SER A 142 -18.00 12.40 5.01
CA SER A 142 -19.16 12.07 5.88
C SER A 142 -18.84 12.12 7.38
N ARG A 143 -17.55 12.02 7.74
CA ARG A 143 -17.03 12.08 9.11
C ARG A 143 -16.42 13.44 9.44
N ASN A 144 -16.60 14.45 8.58
CA ASN A 144 -16.03 15.80 8.68
C ASN A 144 -14.50 15.81 8.71
N ALA A 145 -13.85 14.88 8.01
CA ALA A 145 -12.39 14.80 7.95
C ALA A 145 -11.75 15.82 6.99
N ASP A 146 -12.56 16.64 6.32
CA ASP A 146 -12.18 17.83 5.56
C ASP A 146 -11.83 19.04 6.45
N ASP A 147 -12.20 19.00 7.73
CA ASP A 147 -11.71 19.95 8.74
C ASP A 147 -10.22 19.69 9.04
N VAL A 148 -9.40 20.74 8.93
CA VAL A 148 -7.95 20.72 9.22
C VAL A 148 -7.61 20.30 10.66
N GLN A 149 -8.55 20.46 11.59
CA GLN A 149 -8.41 20.05 12.98
C GLN A 149 -8.72 18.56 13.18
N HIS A 150 -9.34 17.90 12.20
CA HIS A 150 -9.71 16.49 12.32
C HIS A 150 -8.46 15.59 12.26
N PRO A 151 -8.33 14.55 13.13
CA PRO A 151 -7.16 13.66 13.16
C PRO A 151 -6.88 12.90 11.84
N GLN A 152 -7.86 12.82 10.94
CA GLN A 152 -7.75 12.17 9.64
C GLN A 152 -7.58 13.15 8.47
N PHE A 153 -7.42 14.45 8.72
CA PHE A 153 -7.23 15.45 7.68
C PHE A 153 -6.09 15.09 6.71
N GLY A 154 -4.96 14.58 7.21
CA GLY A 154 -3.86 14.14 6.36
C GLY A 154 -4.24 13.00 5.39
N ALA A 155 -5.16 12.11 5.80
CA ALA A 155 -5.67 11.05 4.91
C ALA A 155 -6.62 11.63 3.85
N TYR A 156 -7.45 12.61 4.23
CA TYR A 156 -8.31 13.34 3.30
C TYR A 156 -7.48 14.12 2.27
N ALA A 157 -6.51 14.94 2.71
CA ALA A 157 -5.62 15.71 1.84
C ALA A 157 -4.81 14.81 0.89
N THR A 158 -4.46 13.61 1.34
CA THR A 158 -3.81 12.60 0.48
C THR A 158 -4.77 12.14 -0.64
N LEU A 159 -6.04 11.92 -0.35
CA LEU A 159 -7.02 11.51 -1.37
C LEU A 159 -7.38 12.63 -2.34
N GLU A 160 -7.35 13.90 -1.91
CA GLU A 160 -7.50 15.06 -2.82
C GLU A 160 -6.51 14.98 -3.99
N LEU A 161 -5.23 14.70 -3.71
CA LEU A 161 -4.22 14.54 -4.77
C LEU A 161 -4.53 13.36 -5.70
N ALA A 162 -4.90 12.20 -5.13
CA ALA A 162 -5.24 11.02 -5.93
C ALA A 162 -6.46 11.25 -6.82
N LEU A 163 -7.45 12.01 -6.33
CA LEU A 163 -8.64 12.35 -7.09
C LEU A 163 -8.35 13.37 -8.18
N ALA A 164 -7.53 14.38 -7.90
CA ALA A 164 -7.14 15.37 -8.90
C ALA A 164 -6.32 14.77 -10.05
N THR A 165 -5.44 13.81 -9.76
CA THR A 165 -4.49 13.25 -10.74
C THR A 165 -5.03 12.02 -11.49
N GLY A 166 -6.00 11.30 -10.92
CA GLY A 166 -6.59 10.10 -11.53
C GLY A 166 -7.11 10.32 -12.97
N PRO A 167 -7.97 11.32 -13.23
CA PRO A 167 -8.50 11.57 -14.57
C PRO A 167 -7.42 11.86 -15.61
N VAL A 168 -6.35 12.58 -15.22
CA VAL A 168 -5.21 12.88 -16.11
C VAL A 168 -4.52 11.58 -16.53
N ARG A 169 -4.29 10.67 -15.59
CA ARG A 169 -3.67 9.37 -15.87
C ARG A 169 -4.55 8.49 -16.78
N ILE A 170 -5.85 8.42 -16.48
CA ILE A 170 -6.81 7.65 -17.28
C ILE A 170 -6.88 8.18 -18.72
N ALA A 171 -6.98 9.50 -18.87
CA ALA A 171 -7.00 10.15 -20.18
C ALA A 171 -5.72 9.86 -20.98
N TRP A 172 -4.55 9.89 -20.34
CA TRP A 172 -3.28 9.56 -20.97
C TRP A 172 -3.22 8.11 -21.48
N TYR A 173 -3.66 7.13 -20.68
CA TYR A 173 -3.74 5.74 -21.12
C TYR A 173 -4.69 5.55 -22.31
N ARG A 174 -5.87 6.18 -22.26
CA ARG A 174 -6.85 6.12 -23.34
C ARG A 174 -6.32 6.75 -24.63
N TRP A 175 -5.63 7.88 -24.52
CA TRP A 175 -4.96 8.53 -25.64
C TRP A 175 -3.86 7.64 -26.25
N LEU A 176 -3.03 7.00 -25.43
CA LEU A 176 -2.04 6.03 -25.94
C LEU A 176 -2.71 4.87 -26.67
N ALA A 177 -3.77 4.30 -26.11
CA ALA A 177 -4.52 3.22 -26.76
C ALA A 177 -5.07 3.65 -28.14
N GLU A 178 -5.58 4.87 -28.26
CA GLU A 178 -6.01 5.45 -29.53
C GLU A 178 -4.84 5.55 -30.52
N LYS A 179 -3.68 6.07 -30.10
CA LYS A 179 -2.49 6.15 -30.98
C LYS A 179 -1.95 4.80 -31.41
N MET A 180 -2.05 3.79 -30.56
CA MET A 180 -1.67 2.43 -30.92
C MET A 180 -2.67 1.81 -31.92
N ALA A 181 -3.96 2.17 -31.83
CA ALA A 181 -4.96 1.78 -32.84
C ALA A 181 -4.65 2.40 -34.21
N GLU A 182 -4.40 3.71 -34.26
CA GLU A 182 -4.02 4.43 -35.48
C GLU A 182 -2.76 3.82 -36.12
N LEU A 183 -1.78 3.41 -35.31
CA LEU A 183 -0.55 2.80 -35.80
C LEU A 183 -0.77 1.38 -36.33
N ALA A 184 -1.63 0.59 -35.68
CA ALA A 184 -1.99 -0.74 -36.14
C ALA A 184 -2.69 -0.70 -37.52
N GLU A 185 -3.62 0.24 -37.69
CA GLU A 185 -4.35 0.46 -38.96
C GLU A 185 -3.43 0.85 -40.12
N ARG A 186 -2.33 1.55 -39.82
CA ARG A 186 -1.33 1.97 -40.82
C ARG A 186 -0.32 0.88 -41.19
N GLY A 187 -0.41 -0.32 -40.61
CA GLY A 187 0.50 -1.44 -40.88
C GLY A 187 1.77 -1.44 -40.01
N GLY A 188 1.75 -0.74 -38.86
CA GLY A 188 2.86 -0.69 -37.92
C GLY A 188 3.85 0.45 -38.14
N PRO A 189 4.76 0.72 -37.20
CA PRO A 189 5.78 1.73 -37.37
C PRO A 189 6.72 1.34 -38.52
N PRO A 190 7.27 2.30 -39.29
CA PRO A 190 8.33 2.01 -40.24
C PRO A 190 9.46 1.29 -39.48
N GLN A 191 9.84 0.11 -39.97
CA GLN A 191 10.92 -0.67 -39.38
C GLN A 191 12.15 0.25 -39.28
N PRO A 192 12.78 0.38 -38.11
CA PRO A 192 13.98 1.20 -38.01
C PRO A 192 14.95 0.69 -39.07
N ALA A 193 15.38 1.59 -39.97
CA ALA A 193 16.35 1.27 -41.00
C ALA A 193 17.49 0.51 -40.31
N GLY A 194 17.72 -0.73 -40.77
CA GLY A 194 18.65 -1.65 -40.12
C GLY A 194 19.94 -0.91 -39.79
N ALA A 195 20.34 -0.97 -38.52
CA ALA A 195 21.61 -0.40 -38.10
C ALA A 195 22.70 -0.87 -39.09
N PRO A 196 23.54 0.04 -39.63
CA PRO A 196 24.61 -0.37 -40.51
C PRO A 196 25.47 -1.42 -39.78
N PRO A 197 25.84 -2.54 -40.43
CA PRO A 197 26.63 -3.56 -39.77
C PRO A 197 28.02 -3.00 -39.47
N GLY A 198 28.37 -2.92 -38.19
CA GLY A 198 29.75 -2.82 -37.73
C GLY A 198 30.30 -1.40 -37.60
N SER A 199 30.17 -0.85 -36.39
CA SER A 199 31.30 -0.14 -35.77
C SER A 199 31.44 -0.64 -34.35
N ALA A 200 32.07 -1.81 -34.22
CA ALA A 200 32.64 -2.23 -32.95
C ALA A 200 33.64 -1.16 -32.53
N THR A 201 33.38 -0.47 -31.43
CA THR A 201 34.39 0.30 -30.71
C THR A 201 34.75 -0.51 -29.46
N PRO A 202 36.03 -0.65 -29.09
CA PRO A 202 36.45 -1.57 -28.04
C PRO A 202 35.93 -1.13 -26.67
N ALA A 203 35.67 -2.12 -25.82
CA ALA A 203 35.32 -1.91 -24.42
C ALA A 203 36.46 -1.17 -23.71
N GLU A 204 36.18 0.03 -23.20
CA GLU A 204 37.00 0.65 -22.17
C GLU A 204 36.48 0.18 -20.80
N ASP A 205 37.39 -0.47 -20.08
CA ASP A 205 37.30 -0.78 -18.66
C ASP A 205 36.89 0.46 -17.87
N ASN A 206 35.72 0.44 -17.26
CA ASN A 206 35.41 1.36 -16.18
C ASN A 206 34.97 0.55 -14.96
N ALA A 207 35.95 0.31 -14.10
CA ALA A 207 35.74 -0.17 -12.74
C ALA A 207 34.92 0.89 -11.98
N ALA A 208 33.70 0.54 -11.61
CA ALA A 208 32.87 1.32 -10.71
C ALA A 208 32.60 0.53 -9.41
N ASP A 209 32.84 1.22 -8.30
CA ASP A 209 32.69 0.92 -6.88
C ASP A 209 31.39 0.14 -6.50
N PRO A 210 31.37 -0.65 -5.40
CA PRO A 210 30.22 -1.47 -5.04
C PRO A 210 29.13 -0.60 -4.41
N ALA A 211 28.17 -0.18 -5.23
CA ALA A 211 26.98 0.51 -4.76
C ALA A 211 26.01 -0.47 -4.07
N GLU A 212 25.69 -0.13 -2.83
CA GLU A 212 24.75 -0.78 -1.92
C GLU A 212 23.42 -1.13 -2.59
N GLY A 213 23.05 -2.40 -2.54
CA GLY A 213 21.77 -2.89 -3.01
C GLY A 213 20.66 -2.61 -2.01
N GLU A 214 19.76 -1.67 -2.33
CA GLU A 214 18.41 -1.63 -1.78
C GLU A 214 17.36 -1.41 -2.91
N PRO A 215 16.16 -2.00 -2.77
CA PRO A 215 15.42 -2.54 -3.90
C PRO A 215 14.58 -1.51 -4.66
N GLY A 216 14.34 -1.83 -5.93
CA GLY A 216 13.47 -1.11 -6.85
C GLY A 216 12.09 -0.82 -6.26
N GLY A 217 11.65 0.44 -6.41
CA GLY A 217 10.25 0.83 -6.18
C GLY A 217 9.31 0.01 -7.07
N PRO A 218 8.09 -0.25 -6.60
CA PRO A 218 7.17 -1.21 -7.22
C PRO A 218 6.75 -0.76 -8.61
N THR A 219 7.03 -1.62 -9.57
CA THR A 219 6.24 -1.80 -10.78
C THR A 219 4.81 -2.16 -10.38
N GLY A 220 3.84 -1.43 -10.94
CA GLY A 220 2.44 -1.71 -10.72
C GLY A 220 2.06 -3.02 -11.40
N THR A 221 2.04 -4.11 -10.65
CA THR A 221 1.39 -5.35 -11.07
C THR A 221 0.26 -5.68 -10.09
N ALA A 222 -0.89 -6.00 -10.67
CA ALA A 222 -2.17 -6.24 -10.02
C ALA A 222 -2.10 -7.05 -8.71
N VAL A 223 -2.86 -6.59 -7.70
CA VAL A 223 -3.26 -7.42 -6.56
C VAL A 223 -4.45 -8.29 -7.03
N PRO A 224 -4.37 -9.63 -7.04
CA PRO A 224 -5.51 -10.48 -7.37
C PRO A 224 -6.57 -10.42 -6.27
N GLY A 225 -7.82 -10.62 -6.69
CA GLY A 225 -9.04 -10.49 -5.90
C GLY A 225 -9.07 -11.27 -4.59
N ALA A 226 -9.82 -10.70 -3.65
CA ALA A 226 -10.16 -11.32 -2.39
C ALA A 226 -11.23 -12.40 -2.59
N ASP A 227 -10.91 -13.62 -2.22
CA ASP A 227 -11.89 -14.60 -1.76
C ASP A 227 -11.80 -14.69 -0.23
N GLU A 228 -12.88 -14.28 0.44
CA GLU A 228 -13.31 -14.75 1.77
C GLU A 228 -14.79 -15.15 1.61
N PRO A 229 -15.36 -16.05 2.44
CA PRO A 229 -14.91 -16.39 3.79
C PRO A 229 -14.91 -17.90 4.12
N ASP A 230 -14.19 -18.30 5.18
CA ASP A 230 -14.71 -19.36 6.05
C ASP A 230 -14.44 -19.06 7.53
N SER A 231 -15.51 -18.61 8.18
CA SER A 231 -15.62 -18.46 9.63
C SER A 231 -15.91 -19.84 10.23
N ALA A 232 -14.86 -20.61 10.50
CA ALA A 232 -14.94 -21.84 11.29
C ALA A 232 -14.31 -21.64 12.68
N TYR A 233 -15.04 -21.00 13.60
CA TYR A 233 -14.86 -21.26 15.03
C TYR A 233 -16.20 -21.65 15.66
N GLY A 234 -16.23 -22.91 16.11
CA GLY A 234 -17.41 -23.68 16.46
C GLY A 234 -18.26 -23.09 17.58
N ARG A 235 -19.58 -23.19 17.35
CA ARG A 235 -20.57 -23.34 18.40
C ARG A 235 -20.19 -24.55 19.26
N ARG A 236 -19.91 -24.34 20.55
CA ARG A 236 -19.99 -25.40 21.56
C ARG A 236 -21.22 -25.18 22.44
N SER A 237 -22.12 -26.14 22.31
CA SER A 237 -23.22 -26.49 23.20
C SER A 237 -22.80 -26.49 24.68
N GLY A 238 -23.40 -25.61 25.47
CA GLY A 238 -23.43 -25.67 26.93
C GLY A 238 -24.79 -26.16 27.42
N ARG A 239 -24.86 -27.46 27.71
CA ARG A 239 -26.01 -28.18 28.28
C ARG A 239 -26.30 -27.67 29.70
N GLY A 240 -27.58 -27.55 30.03
CA GLY A 240 -28.06 -26.89 31.24
C GLY A 240 -27.60 -27.48 32.57
N HIS A 241 -27.45 -26.60 33.55
CA HIS A 241 -27.44 -26.93 34.96
C HIS A 241 -28.60 -26.19 35.63
N ARG A 242 -29.56 -26.98 36.14
CA ARG A 242 -30.69 -26.52 36.94
C ARG A 242 -30.15 -26.07 38.30
N ALA A 243 -30.41 -24.83 38.68
CA ALA A 243 -30.35 -24.37 40.07
C ALA A 243 -31.68 -23.67 40.39
N GLY A 244 -32.24 -24.04 41.54
CA GLY A 244 -33.65 -23.86 41.87
C GLY A 244 -34.05 -22.44 42.21
N VAL A 245 -35.32 -22.15 41.93
CA VAL A 245 -36.08 -21.07 42.56
C VAL A 245 -37.35 -21.69 43.11
N ARG A 246 -37.40 -21.83 44.43
CA ARG A 246 -38.59 -22.24 45.18
C ARG A 246 -39.67 -21.17 45.02
N ARG A 247 -40.87 -21.59 44.62
CA ARG A 247 -42.07 -20.75 44.62
C ARG A 247 -42.59 -20.54 46.06
N PRO A 248 -43.20 -19.39 46.35
CA PRO A 248 -43.87 -19.15 47.62
C PRO A 248 -45.21 -19.90 47.68
N ARG A 249 -45.55 -20.37 48.89
CA ARG A 249 -46.75 -21.15 49.21
C ARG A 249 -47.82 -20.18 49.72
N THR A 250 -48.89 -19.99 48.98
CA THR A 250 -50.07 -19.22 49.39
C THR A 250 -51.22 -20.15 49.77
N GLY A 251 -51.71 -19.99 51.01
CA GLY A 251 -53.14 -20.03 51.36
C GLY A 251 -53.77 -21.36 51.83
N GLY A 252 -54.52 -21.28 52.94
CA GLY A 252 -55.65 -22.17 53.28
C GLY A 252 -55.47 -23.04 54.54
N THR A 253 -55.68 -22.55 55.77
CA THR A 253 -56.94 -22.52 56.56
C THR A 253 -57.53 -23.90 56.91
N GLY A 254 -57.71 -24.17 58.21
CA GLY A 254 -58.77 -25.07 58.70
C GLY A 254 -58.43 -25.99 59.87
N ALA A 255 -59.00 -25.64 61.03
CA ALA A 255 -59.26 -26.42 62.25
C ALA A 255 -58.09 -26.87 63.13
#